data_AF-A0AAV3UR01-F1
#
_entry.id   AF-A0AAV3UR01-F1
#
_cell.length_a   1.000
_cell.length_b   1.000
_cell.length_c   1.000
_cell.angle_alpha   90.00
_cell.angle_beta   90.00
_cell.angle_gamma   90.00
#
_symmetry.space_group_name_H-M   'P 1'
#
loop_
_entity.id
_entity.type
_entity.pdbx_description
1 polymer ?
#
loop_
_entity_poly.entity_id
_entity_poly.type
_entity_poly.pdbx_seq_one_letter_code
_entity_poly.pdbx_strand_id
1 'polypeptide(L)' 'MSQTQGKQWEYMTLRPPRGETKKEADDPQKELNAYGEDGWELSETIEYTGGGTKYLVFKRPVAANTGTGEDVES' A
#
# COMPACT_ATOMS: atom_id res chain seq x y z
N MET A 1 -29.88 8.24 -9.71
CA MET A 1 -28.47 8.36 -10.16
C MET A 1 -27.74 7.16 -9.59
N SER A 2 -27.01 6.40 -10.40
CA SER A 2 -26.18 5.31 -9.87
C SER A 2 -25.06 5.92 -9.04
N GLN A 3 -24.95 5.54 -7.77
CA GLN A 3 -23.76 5.85 -6.99
C GLN A 3 -22.63 5.00 -7.56
N THR A 4 -21.72 5.61 -8.33
CA THR A 4 -20.44 4.99 -8.61
C THR A 4 -19.77 4.74 -7.27
N GLN A 5 -19.69 3.48 -6.84
CA GLN A 5 -18.86 3.10 -5.70
C GLN A 5 -17.41 3.36 -6.11
N GLY A 6 -16.94 4.59 -5.83
CA GLY A 6 -15.60 5.03 -6.17
C GLY A 6 -14.61 4.09 -5.50
N LYS A 7 -13.79 3.40 -6.29
CA LYS A 7 -12.87 2.35 -5.83
C LYS A 7 -12.11 2.86 -4.61
N GLN A 8 -12.44 2.33 -3.44
CA GLN A 8 -11.82 2.74 -2.19
C GLN A 8 -10.43 2.11 -2.10
N TRP A 9 -9.49 2.86 -1.55
CA TRP A 9 -8.08 2.45 -1.44
C TRP A 9 -7.64 2.56 0.01
N GLU A 10 -7.05 1.49 0.52
CA GLU A 10 -6.29 1.49 1.76
C GLU A 10 -4.86 1.96 1.45
N TYR A 11 -4.23 2.72 2.35
CA TYR A 11 -2.87 3.26 2.17
C TYR A 11 -2.00 2.94 3.37
N MET A 12 -0.73 2.63 3.12
CA MET A 12 0.27 2.28 4.13
C MET A 12 1.62 2.92 3.79
N THR A 13 2.43 3.24 4.80
CA THR A 13 3.78 3.77 4.60
C THR A 13 4.84 2.89 5.26
N LEU A 14 5.72 2.31 4.45
CA LEU A 14 6.98 1.73 4.95
C LEU A 14 7.99 2.86 5.11
N ARG A 15 8.73 2.86 6.22
CA ARG A 15 10.00 3.57 6.32
C ARG A 15 11.12 2.58 6.00
N PRO A 16 11.89 2.73 4.90
CA PRO A 16 12.96 1.79 4.56
C PRO A 16 13.93 1.57 5.73
N PRO A 17 14.38 0.33 5.99
CA PRO A 17 15.30 0.02 7.06
C PRO A 17 16.59 0.80 6.88
N ARG A 18 16.99 1.52 7.93
CA ARG A 18 18.23 2.27 7.96
C ARG A 18 19.23 1.51 8.81
N GLY A 19 20.20 0.86 8.17
CA GLY A 19 21.36 0.30 8.87
C GLY A 19 22.08 1.38 9.70
N GLU A 20 22.85 0.97 10.70
CA GLU A 20 23.42 1.89 11.71
C GLU A 20 24.27 3.02 11.11
N THR A 21 24.87 2.79 9.93
CA THR A 21 25.65 3.76 9.15
C THR A 21 24.81 4.85 8.46
N LYS A 22 23.48 4.70 8.41
CA LYS A 22 22.49 5.57 7.72
C LYS A 22 22.69 5.73 6.21
N LYS A 23 23.53 4.91 5.56
CA LYS A 23 23.93 5.10 4.15
C LYS A 23 23.28 4.15 3.15
N GLU A 24 23.02 2.92 3.55
CA GLU A 24 22.44 1.88 2.69
C GLU A 24 21.11 1.38 3.28
N ALA A 25 20.18 1.03 2.40
CA ALA A 25 18.92 0.40 2.76
C ALA A 25 19.11 -1.12 2.70
N ASP A 26 18.94 -1.79 3.83
CA ASP A 26 19.13 -3.25 3.93
C ASP A 26 17.96 -3.97 3.24
N ASP A 27 18.25 -4.56 2.08
CA ASP A 27 17.32 -5.24 1.15
C ASP A 27 15.83 -4.82 1.23
N PRO A 28 15.46 -3.61 0.76
CA PRO A 28 14.05 -3.22 0.68
C PRO A 28 13.23 -4.11 -0.28
N GLN A 29 13.90 -4.90 -1.14
CA GLN A 29 13.24 -5.83 -2.06
C GLN A 29 12.45 -6.91 -1.31
N LYS A 30 12.96 -7.45 -0.20
CA LYS A 30 12.23 -8.42 0.63
C LYS A 30 10.92 -7.86 1.18
N GLU A 31 10.93 -6.63 1.70
CA GLU A 31 9.71 -5.98 2.22
C GLU A 31 8.74 -5.61 1.09
N LEU A 32 9.26 -5.10 -0.04
CA LEU A 32 8.48 -4.83 -1.25
C LEU A 32 7.76 -6.08 -1.76
N ASN A 33 8.45 -7.23 -1.81
CA ASN A 33 7.86 -8.50 -2.25
C ASN A 33 6.77 -8.98 -1.29
N ALA A 34 7.03 -8.97 0.02
CA ALA A 34 6.05 -9.39 1.03
C ALA A 34 4.77 -8.54 0.98
N TYR A 35 4.89 -7.22 0.81
CA TYR A 35 3.72 -6.36 0.61
C TYR A 35 3.02 -6.61 -0.73
N GLY A 36 3.75 -6.96 -1.79
CA GLY A 36 3.16 -7.41 -3.05
C GLY A 36 2.31 -8.69 -2.90
N GLU A 37 2.75 -9.64 -2.07
CA GLU A 37 1.98 -10.85 -1.72
C GLU A 37 0.71 -10.51 -0.89
N ASP A 38 0.79 -9.52 0.00
CA ASP A 38 -0.37 -8.95 0.74
C ASP A 38 -1.29 -8.04 -0.12
N GLY A 39 -1.04 -7.98 -1.44
CA GLY A 39 -1.86 -7.25 -2.41
C GLY A 39 -1.61 -5.74 -2.50
N TRP A 40 -0.48 -5.24 -1.98
CA TRP A 40 -0.11 -3.83 -2.02
C TRP A 40 0.69 -3.43 -3.27
N GLU A 41 0.26 -2.34 -3.90
CA GLU A 41 0.94 -1.68 -5.01
C GLU A 41 1.77 -0.49 -4.47
N LEU A 42 3.06 -0.40 -4.82
CA LEU A 42 3.85 0.81 -4.58
C LEU A 42 3.28 1.97 -5.41
N SER A 43 2.93 3.08 -4.75
CA SER A 43 2.25 4.22 -5.39
C SER A 43 3.15 5.45 -5.54
N GLU A 44 3.94 5.79 -4.53
CA GLU A 44 4.88 6.92 -4.57
C GLU A 44 6.00 6.80 -3.51
N THR A 45 6.99 7.69 -3.57
CA THR A 45 8.09 7.77 -2.59
C THR A 45 8.21 9.17 -2.03
N ILE A 46 8.05 9.32 -0.72
CA ILE A 46 8.18 10.62 -0.04
C ILE A 46 9.66 10.83 0.33
N GLU A 47 10.27 11.80 -0.32
CA GLU A 47 11.64 12.25 -0.06
C GLU A 47 11.72 13.46 0.87
N TYR A 48 12.93 13.81 1.29
CA TYR A 48 13.18 15.08 1.98
C TYR A 48 13.87 16.12 1.11
N THR A 49 13.52 17.38 1.35
CA THR A 49 14.36 18.53 1.01
C THR A 49 15.73 18.36 1.69
N GLY A 50 16.76 18.11 0.89
CA GLY A 50 18.10 17.71 1.35
C GLY A 50 18.54 16.29 0.95
N GLY A 51 17.63 15.49 0.38
CA GLY A 51 17.92 14.19 -0.25
C GLY A 51 17.61 12.97 0.62
N GLY A 52 17.26 11.88 -0.07
CA GLY A 52 17.03 10.56 0.51
C GLY A 52 15.56 10.29 0.86
N THR A 53 15.08 9.12 0.45
CA THR A 53 13.74 8.63 0.74
C THR A 53 13.49 8.54 2.25
N LYS A 54 12.35 9.07 2.68
CA LYS A 54 11.83 8.94 4.05
C LYS A 54 10.79 7.83 4.15
N TYR A 55 9.89 7.71 3.17
CA TYR A 55 8.84 6.68 3.15
C TYR A 55 8.56 6.17 1.72
N LEU A 56 8.21 4.89 1.62
CA LEU A 56 7.54 4.29 0.46
C LEU A 56 6.04 4.24 0.77
N VAL A 57 5.21 4.78 -0.13
CA VAL A 57 3.75 4.81 0.03
C VAL A 57 3.14 3.70 -0.81
N PHE A 58 2.44 2.79 -0.15
CA PHE A 58 1.70 1.70 -0.76
C PHE A 58 0.20 1.99 -0.75
N LYS A 59 -0.51 1.41 -1.72
CA LYS A 59 -1.97 1.36 -1.77
C LYS A 59 -2.44 -0.06 -2.06
N ARG A 60 -3.64 -0.42 -1.61
CA ARG A 60 -4.36 -1.58 -2.15
C ARG A 60 -5.85 -1.27 -2.28
N PRO A 61 -6.59 -1.89 -3.20
CA PRO A 61 -8.05 -1.79 -3.16
C PRO A 61 -8.54 -2.23 -1.79
N VAL A 62 -9.38 -1.43 -1.14
CA VAL A 62 -10.23 -1.97 -0.08
C VAL A 62 -11.07 -3.05 -0.74
N ALA A 63 -11.08 -4.25 -0.16
CA ALA A 63 -12.00 -5.30 -0.60
C ALA A 63 -13.41 -4.72 -0.57
N ALA A 64 -14.02 -4.54 -1.74
CA ALA A 64 -15.39 -4.07 -1.81
C ALA A 64 -16.24 -5.05 -1.01
N ASN A 65 -16.85 -4.58 0.07
CA ASN A 65 -17.78 -5.39 0.84
C ASN A 65 -19.04 -5.56 -0.01
N THR A 66 -18.93 -6.50 -0.95
CA THR A 66 -20.00 -7.17 -1.67
C THR A 66 -20.75 -8.02 -0.66
N GLY A 67 -21.36 -7.33 0.32
CA GLY A 67 -22.22 -7.92 1.31
C GLY A 67 -23.22 -8.75 0.55
N THR A 68 -23.12 -10.06 0.74
CA THR A 68 -23.79 -11.02 -0.13
C THR A 68 -25.28 -10.92 0.17
N GLY A 69 -25.97 -10.11 -0.62
CA GLY A 69 -27.41 -10.12 -0.71
C GLY A 69 -27.81 -11.45 -1.32
N GLU A 70 -27.85 -12.48 -0.49
CA GLU A 70 -28.52 -13.73 -0.83
C GLU A 70 -30.02 -13.40 -0.87
N ASP A 71 -30.49 -13.02 -2.07
CA ASP A 71 -31.90 -12.83 -2.37
C ASP A 71 -32.62 -14.18 -2.39
N VAL A 72 -32.85 -14.72 -1.19
CA VAL A 72 -33.64 -15.93 -0.95
C VAL A 72 -35.12 -15.63 -1.20
N GLU A 73 -35.50 -15.63 -2.49
CA GLU A 73 -36.89 -15.59 -2.94
C GLU A 73 -37.33 -16.97 -3.45
N SER A 74 -37.94 -17.77 -2.57
CA SER A 74 -38.77 -18.96 -2.87
C SER A 74 -39.56 -19.39 -1.62
#